data_AF-A0A817XGL7-F1
#
_entry.id   AF-A0A817XGL7-F1
#
_cell.length_a   1.000
_cell.length_b   1.000
_cell.length_c   1.000
_cell.angle_alpha   90.00
_cell.angle_beta   90.00
_cell.angle_gamma   90.00
#
_symmetry.space_group_name_H-M   'P 1'
#
loop_
_entity.id
_entity.type
_entity.pdbx_description
1 polymer ?
#
loop_
_entity_poly.entity_id
_entity_poly.type
_entity_poly.pdbx_seq_one_letter_code
_entity_poly.pdbx_strand_id
1 'polypeptide(L)'
;MAIRSYRASSLTSNEIPTDLQLGTFALKWPEEIKKALTPIVVNLSIDAKGFYLICLSKTKKEVECFDLALIHDTRTGSQVLLPQGHEYFQKNNIGVLDVPIASKWLTIYYGNTYVPTELRLIHFYFESPSIAERWAKQLFQFGHNQILRNLSSLDCLEKLHSRIIHGLIDPDRKTISVKSFIQFLCKNIHDNSKEKTILRALDYLKLPCQMDSVINPAEFTFNKFFRLYMHLMGCREIDNLFESMIGKNRRYLSLEYMKVFLRNQNASLNDTFELNHYEQKGKDLITKYTEHDEQLKEKGMSNESFLRYLLSFDNLIIDPKKLDLCMDMNKPLAHYYISSSHNTYLAEKHIKNDYTRQMNQIDRILQEDQIILLQQKSSQTHSKVRALIIQTLEEMHEDVKEQLQINFQTNLDQLEEHKCMEIQKCLEKYFNQLETIKVRLQHLTNRNEGDFQNDNSLSTHGSKIRPTISLTALSEYPLKSTRASSEPV
;
A
#
# COMPACT_ATOMS: atom_id res chain seq x y z
N MET A 1 17.16 -14.64 -28.10
CA MET A 1 17.36 -13.87 -26.85
C MET A 1 15.99 -13.40 -26.38
N ALA A 2 15.44 -14.03 -25.34
CA ALA A 2 14.09 -13.75 -24.85
C ALA A 2 14.04 -12.36 -24.20
N ILE A 3 13.28 -11.44 -24.80
CA ILE A 3 13.00 -10.13 -24.21
C ILE A 3 12.00 -10.37 -23.08
N ARG A 4 12.50 -10.39 -21.84
CA ARG A 4 11.68 -10.18 -20.65
C ARG A 4 10.87 -8.90 -20.89
N SER A 5 9.57 -8.95 -20.64
CA SER A 5 8.74 -7.74 -20.56
C SER A 5 9.51 -6.71 -19.74
N TYR A 6 9.69 -5.51 -20.29
CA TYR A 6 10.43 -4.43 -19.66
C TYR A 6 9.66 -3.91 -18.43
N ARG A 7 9.54 -4.74 -17.38
CA ARG A 7 9.37 -4.27 -16.00
C ARG A 7 10.66 -3.55 -15.66
N ALA A 8 10.57 -2.32 -15.16
CA ALA A 8 11.72 -1.64 -14.59
C ALA A 8 12.43 -2.62 -13.63
N SER A 9 13.73 -2.82 -13.81
CA SER A 9 14.51 -3.95 -13.27
C SER A 9 14.55 -4.06 -11.73
N SER A 10 13.91 -3.12 -11.02
CA SER A 10 13.77 -2.99 -9.58
C SER A 10 12.33 -3.23 -9.06
N LEU A 11 11.32 -3.16 -9.95
CA LEU A 11 9.91 -3.36 -9.65
C LEU A 11 9.58 -4.83 -9.86
N THR A 12 9.91 -5.67 -8.89
CA THR A 12 9.55 -7.10 -8.90
C THR A 12 8.07 -7.26 -8.57
N SER A 13 7.33 -8.05 -9.37
CA SER A 13 6.13 -8.68 -8.82
C SER A 13 6.60 -9.59 -7.70
N ASN A 14 6.26 -9.28 -6.45
CA ASN A 14 6.64 -10.15 -5.35
C ASN A 14 5.93 -11.48 -5.57
N GLU A 15 6.69 -12.52 -5.89
CA GLU A 15 6.19 -13.88 -5.79
C GLU A 15 5.74 -14.08 -4.34
N ILE A 16 4.47 -14.44 -4.18
CA ILE A 16 3.87 -14.53 -2.87
C ILE A 16 4.36 -15.84 -2.25
N PRO A 17 5.04 -15.78 -1.10
CA PRO A 17 5.57 -16.97 -0.48
C PRO A 17 4.48 -18.02 -0.22
N THR A 18 4.76 -19.28 -0.57
CA THR A 18 3.77 -20.37 -0.51
C THR A 18 3.25 -20.60 0.91
N ASP A 19 4.08 -20.38 1.93
CA ASP A 19 3.70 -20.44 3.35
C ASP A 19 2.57 -19.45 3.67
N LEU A 20 2.65 -18.22 3.14
CA LEU A 20 1.62 -17.21 3.36
C LEU A 20 0.33 -17.48 2.59
N GLN A 21 0.41 -18.18 1.45
CA GLN A 21 -0.79 -18.59 0.69
C GLN A 21 -1.52 -19.78 1.34
N LEU A 22 -0.77 -20.77 1.85
CA LEU A 22 -1.33 -21.90 2.59
C LEU A 22 -2.01 -21.45 3.89
N GLY A 23 -1.46 -20.41 4.49
CA GLY A 23 -2.01 -19.70 5.63
C GLY A 23 -1.44 -20.14 6.96
N THR A 24 -1.72 -19.34 7.99
CA THR A 24 -1.19 -19.51 9.34
C THR A 24 -2.30 -19.26 10.36
N PHE A 25 -2.41 -20.12 11.38
CA PHE A 25 -3.33 -19.90 12.48
C PHE A 25 -2.82 -18.80 13.41
N ALA A 26 -3.74 -17.92 13.79
CA ALA A 26 -3.49 -16.84 14.73
C ALA A 26 -4.73 -16.57 15.59
N LEU A 27 -4.54 -15.80 16.64
CA LEU A 27 -5.60 -15.27 17.49
C LEU A 27 -5.79 -13.79 17.15
N LYS A 28 -6.93 -13.44 16.54
CA LYS A 28 -7.31 -12.04 16.29
C LYS A 28 -7.90 -11.43 17.55
N TRP A 29 -7.35 -10.31 18.01
CA TRP A 29 -7.91 -9.56 19.13
C TRP A 29 -9.03 -8.63 18.65
N PRO A 30 -10.20 -8.59 19.32
CA PRO A 30 -11.33 -7.76 18.89
C PRO A 30 -11.08 -6.26 19.10
N GLU A 31 -11.57 -5.43 18.17
CA GLU A 31 -11.42 -3.96 18.19
C GLU A 31 -12.37 -3.25 19.16
N GLU A 32 -13.61 -3.75 19.33
CA GLU A 32 -14.60 -3.13 20.21
C GLU A 32 -14.75 -3.89 21.54
N ILE A 33 -14.41 -3.21 22.64
CA ILE A 33 -14.56 -3.71 24.01
C ILE A 33 -16.01 -3.54 24.47
N LYS A 34 -16.94 -4.31 23.88
CA LYS A 34 -18.37 -4.23 24.24
C LYS A 34 -18.90 -5.46 25.00
N LYS A 35 -18.24 -6.62 24.94
CA LYS A 35 -18.55 -7.84 25.71
C LYS A 35 -17.29 -8.67 25.96
N ALA A 36 -17.37 -9.62 26.91
CA ALA A 36 -16.30 -10.51 27.37
C ALA A 36 -15.20 -10.76 26.31
N LEU A 37 -14.02 -10.19 26.57
CA LEU A 37 -12.85 -10.20 25.70
C LEU A 37 -12.35 -11.62 25.50
N THR A 38 -12.64 -12.21 24.35
CA THR A 38 -12.06 -13.50 23.95
C THR A 38 -11.44 -13.37 22.57
N PRO A 39 -10.22 -13.91 22.36
CA PRO A 39 -9.58 -13.88 21.06
C PRO A 39 -10.34 -14.77 20.07
N ILE A 40 -10.36 -14.35 18.81
CA ILE A 40 -11.00 -15.10 17.73
C ILE A 40 -9.94 -15.92 17.02
N VAL A 41 -10.13 -17.24 16.95
CA VAL A 41 -9.24 -18.11 16.17
C VAL A 41 -9.46 -17.86 14.68
N VAL A 42 -8.40 -17.44 14.01
CA VAL A 42 -8.42 -17.11 12.58
C VAL A 42 -7.36 -17.89 11.81
N ASN A 43 -7.62 -18.14 10.53
CA ASN A 43 -6.59 -18.50 9.57
C ASN A 43 -6.26 -17.27 8.70
N LEU A 44 -5.00 -16.86 8.71
CA LEU A 44 -4.48 -15.74 7.92
C LEU A 44 -3.80 -16.28 6.67
N SER A 45 -4.16 -15.75 5.49
CA SER A 45 -3.53 -16.10 4.22
C SER A 45 -3.45 -14.90 3.29
N ILE A 46 -2.54 -14.92 2.33
CA ILE A 46 -2.48 -13.94 1.23
C ILE A 46 -3.09 -14.57 -0.01
N ASP A 47 -3.94 -13.85 -0.73
CA ASP A 47 -4.52 -14.37 -1.98
C ASP A 47 -3.42 -14.56 -3.04
N ALA A 48 -3.63 -15.47 -3.99
CA ALA A 48 -2.60 -15.83 -4.98
C ALA A 48 -2.11 -14.66 -5.87
N LYS A 49 -2.86 -13.55 -5.90
CA LYS A 49 -2.50 -12.32 -6.63
C LYS A 49 -1.86 -11.24 -5.76
N GLY A 50 -1.93 -11.36 -4.43
CA GLY A 50 -1.24 -10.47 -3.50
C GLY A 50 -1.92 -9.12 -3.34
N PHE A 51 -3.25 -9.11 -3.45
CA PHE A 51 -4.08 -7.94 -3.24
C PHE A 51 -4.61 -7.86 -1.80
N TYR A 52 -4.89 -9.00 -1.17
CA TYR A 52 -5.60 -9.07 0.09
C TYR A 52 -4.91 -9.99 1.10
N LEU A 53 -4.86 -9.52 2.34
CA LEU A 53 -4.77 -10.38 3.52
C LEU A 53 -6.18 -10.92 3.82
N ILE A 54 -6.34 -12.23 3.68
CA ILE A 54 -7.58 -12.96 3.95
C ILE A 54 -7.53 -13.48 5.37
N CYS A 55 -8.49 -13.05 6.19
CA CYS A 55 -8.66 -13.46 7.57
C CYS A 55 -9.97 -14.25 7.69
N LEU A 56 -9.86 -15.57 7.80
CA LEU A 56 -11.00 -16.47 7.97
C LEU A 56 -11.23 -16.76 9.45
N SER A 57 -12.38 -16.35 9.99
CA SER A 57 -12.79 -16.67 11.36
C SER A 57 -13.37 -18.07 11.45
N LYS A 58 -12.75 -18.93 12.27
CA LYS A 58 -13.25 -20.30 12.51
C LYS A 58 -14.52 -20.31 13.36
N THR A 59 -14.64 -19.38 14.29
CA THR A 59 -15.77 -19.34 15.25
C THR A 59 -16.98 -18.62 14.68
N LYS A 60 -16.78 -17.52 13.95
CA LYS A 60 -17.87 -16.73 13.37
C LYS A 60 -18.27 -17.17 11.95
N LYS A 61 -17.43 -17.95 11.27
CA LYS A 61 -17.61 -18.32 9.85
C LYS A 61 -17.73 -17.10 8.95
N GLU A 62 -16.95 -16.07 9.25
CA GLU A 62 -16.86 -14.81 8.51
C GLU A 62 -15.47 -14.69 7.87
N VAL A 63 -15.43 -14.08 6.69
CA VAL A 63 -14.18 -13.75 6.00
C VAL A 63 -14.02 -12.25 5.94
N GLU A 64 -12.89 -11.75 6.42
CA GLU A 64 -12.46 -10.38 6.24
C GLU A 64 -11.31 -10.32 5.22
N CYS A 65 -11.40 -9.39 4.27
CA CYS A 65 -10.34 -9.12 3.30
C CYS A 65 -9.77 -7.72 3.58
N PHE A 66 -8.50 -7.66 3.98
CA PHE A 66 -7.77 -6.41 4.18
C PHE A 66 -6.93 -6.12 2.95
N ASP A 67 -7.13 -4.96 2.34
CA ASP A 67 -6.38 -4.53 1.17
C ASP A 67 -4.92 -4.28 1.55
N LEU A 68 -4.00 -5.05 0.99
CA LEU A 68 -2.59 -4.94 1.34
C LEU A 68 -2.02 -3.56 1.03
N ALA A 69 -2.54 -2.85 0.02
CA ALA A 69 -2.08 -1.51 -0.33
C ALA A 69 -2.44 -0.45 0.73
N LEU A 70 -3.39 -0.74 1.62
CA LEU A 70 -3.83 0.13 2.72
C LEU A 70 -3.08 -0.13 4.03
N ILE A 71 -2.09 -1.02 4.02
CA ILE A 71 -1.19 -1.23 5.15
C ILE A 71 -0.16 -0.10 5.15
N HIS A 72 -0.16 0.68 6.23
CA HIS A 72 0.79 1.76 6.46
C HIS A 72 2.02 1.29 7.22
N ASP A 73 1.83 0.44 8.24
CA ASP A 73 2.90 -0.07 9.08
C ASP A 73 2.51 -1.41 9.73
N THR A 74 3.51 -2.18 10.11
CA THR A 74 3.35 -3.43 10.86
C THR A 74 4.42 -3.55 11.94
N ARG A 75 3.99 -3.82 13.17
CA ARG A 75 4.87 -3.85 14.34
C ARG A 75 4.75 -5.14 15.11
N THR A 76 5.88 -5.59 15.64
CA THR A 76 6.00 -6.78 16.50
C THR A 76 7.12 -6.58 17.52
N GLY A 77 7.19 -7.45 18.54
CA GLY A 77 8.25 -7.41 19.53
C GLY A 77 8.24 -6.12 20.32
N SER A 78 9.42 -5.52 20.54
CA SER A 78 9.57 -4.29 21.31
C SER A 78 8.91 -3.06 20.69
N GLN A 79 8.51 -3.14 19.42
CA GLN A 79 7.88 -2.04 18.69
C GLN A 79 6.34 -2.09 18.74
N VAL A 80 5.76 -3.13 19.33
CA VAL A 80 4.31 -3.35 19.28
C VAL A 80 3.58 -2.55 20.37
N LEU A 81 2.55 -1.81 19.97
CA LEU A 81 1.59 -1.28 20.92
C LEU A 81 0.59 -2.39 21.29
N LEU A 82 0.68 -2.88 22.53
CA LEU A 82 -0.23 -3.89 23.04
C LEU A 82 -1.63 -3.28 23.26
N PRO A 83 -2.71 -3.93 22.78
CA PRO A 83 -4.04 -3.41 22.99
C PRO A 83 -4.47 -3.55 24.45
N GLN A 84 -5.48 -2.75 24.82
CA GLN A 84 -6.15 -2.88 26.10
C GLN A 84 -6.74 -4.30 26.27
N GLY A 85 -6.54 -4.90 27.44
CA GLY A 85 -7.04 -6.23 27.76
C GLY A 85 -6.13 -7.39 27.34
N HIS A 86 -4.93 -7.12 26.80
CA HIS A 86 -3.94 -8.15 26.46
C HIS A 86 -3.55 -9.02 27.67
N GLU A 87 -3.77 -8.56 28.91
CA GLU A 87 -3.55 -9.33 30.14
C GLU A 87 -4.40 -10.62 30.17
N TYR A 88 -5.46 -10.69 29.35
CA TYR A 88 -6.24 -11.92 29.14
C TYR A 88 -5.35 -13.13 28.79
N PHE A 89 -4.34 -12.94 27.95
CA PHE A 89 -3.47 -14.04 27.52
C PHE A 89 -2.62 -14.56 28.68
N GLN A 90 -2.10 -13.66 29.52
CA GLN A 90 -1.34 -14.03 30.73
C GLN A 90 -2.25 -14.73 31.74
N LYS A 91 -3.44 -14.17 32.02
CA LYS A 91 -4.40 -14.72 32.99
C LYS A 91 -4.90 -16.12 32.61
N ASN A 92 -4.98 -16.42 31.32
CA ASN A 92 -5.48 -17.70 30.81
C ASN A 92 -4.35 -18.64 30.34
N ASN A 93 -3.09 -18.33 30.66
CA ASN A 93 -1.91 -19.12 30.25
C ASN A 93 -1.87 -19.43 28.74
N ILE A 94 -2.25 -18.46 27.91
CA ILE A 94 -2.21 -18.60 26.44
C ILE A 94 -0.80 -18.28 25.95
N GLY A 95 -0.12 -19.30 25.43
CA GLY A 95 1.26 -19.20 24.96
C GLY A 95 2.27 -19.79 25.94
N VAL A 96 3.56 -19.51 25.73
CA VAL A 96 4.65 -19.97 26.59
C VAL A 96 5.00 -18.83 27.54
N LEU A 97 4.92 -19.08 28.85
CA LEU A 97 5.05 -18.05 29.90
C LEU A 97 6.42 -17.36 29.91
N ASP A 98 7.47 -18.07 29.49
CA ASP A 98 8.86 -17.56 29.49
C ASP A 98 9.20 -16.67 28.28
N VAL A 99 8.25 -16.47 27.37
CA VAL A 99 8.43 -15.64 26.17
C VAL A 99 7.60 -14.38 26.31
N PRO A 100 8.19 -13.17 26.16
CA PRO A 100 7.44 -11.92 26.25
C PRO A 100 6.26 -11.91 25.27
N ILE A 101 5.05 -11.61 25.76
CA ILE A 101 3.82 -11.64 24.96
C ILE A 101 3.92 -10.77 23.69
N ALA A 102 4.58 -9.62 23.81
CA ALA A 102 4.81 -8.67 22.73
C ALA A 102 5.58 -9.29 21.55
N SER A 103 6.48 -10.25 21.80
CA SER A 103 7.26 -10.92 20.75
C SER A 103 6.41 -11.80 19.83
N LYS A 104 5.24 -12.23 20.30
CA LYS A 104 4.28 -13.02 19.52
C LYS A 104 3.12 -12.17 18.96
N TRP A 105 3.14 -10.87 19.23
CA TRP A 105 2.09 -9.94 18.85
C TRP A 105 2.43 -9.24 17.53
N LEU A 106 1.43 -9.05 16.68
CA LEU A 106 1.49 -8.25 15.47
C LEU A 106 0.38 -7.19 15.54
N THR A 107 0.77 -5.93 15.36
CA THR A 107 -0.17 -4.82 15.15
C THR A 107 0.00 -4.29 13.73
N ILE A 108 -1.11 -4.24 12.98
CA ILE A 108 -1.18 -3.68 11.63
C ILE A 108 -1.87 -2.33 11.71
N TYR A 109 -1.22 -1.29 11.16
CA TYR A 109 -1.78 0.05 10.99
C TYR A 109 -2.41 0.12 9.61
N TYR A 110 -3.75 0.15 9.56
CA TYR A 110 -4.51 -0.05 8.35
C TYR A 110 -5.47 1.13 8.10
N GLY A 111 -5.48 1.70 6.89
CA GLY A 111 -6.41 2.78 6.57
C GLY A 111 -6.21 3.39 5.20
N ASN A 112 -7.10 4.34 4.86
CA ASN A 112 -6.98 5.14 3.64
C ASN A 112 -6.19 6.44 3.86
N THR A 113 -5.96 6.81 5.12
CA THR A 113 -5.31 8.05 5.52
C THR A 113 -4.20 7.74 6.52
N TYR A 114 -3.21 8.63 6.59
CA TYR A 114 -2.16 8.55 7.60
C TYR A 114 -2.56 9.26 8.91
N VAL A 115 -3.84 9.65 9.04
CA VAL A 115 -4.34 10.38 10.22
C VAL A 115 -4.52 9.37 11.36
N PRO A 116 -3.80 9.51 12.49
CA PRO A 116 -3.81 8.49 13.54
C PRO A 116 -5.19 8.17 14.13
N THR A 117 -6.11 9.15 14.14
CA THR A 117 -7.49 8.97 14.65
C THR A 117 -8.37 8.16 13.72
N GLU A 118 -8.00 8.03 12.45
CA GLU A 118 -8.74 7.30 11.41
C GLU A 118 -8.10 5.95 11.07
N LEU A 119 -6.85 5.73 11.52
CA LEU A 119 -6.15 4.46 11.35
C LEU A 119 -6.79 3.37 12.21
N ARG A 120 -7.08 2.25 11.57
CA ARG A 120 -7.55 1.03 12.22
C ARG A 120 -6.35 0.21 12.65
N LEU A 121 -6.26 -0.09 13.95
CA LEU A 121 -5.25 -1.01 14.49
C LEU A 121 -5.83 -2.43 14.53
N ILE A 122 -5.19 -3.34 13.78
CA ILE A 122 -5.61 -4.74 13.73
C ILE A 122 -4.55 -5.58 14.44
N HIS A 123 -4.97 -6.38 15.40
CA HIS A 123 -4.09 -7.10 16.31
C HIS A 123 -4.20 -8.61 16.14
N PHE A 124 -3.05 -9.27 15.98
CA PHE A 124 -2.93 -10.72 15.91
C PHE A 124 -1.90 -11.22 16.90
N TYR A 125 -2.18 -12.37 17.51
CA TYR A 125 -1.25 -13.11 18.36
C TYR A 125 -0.95 -14.47 17.74
N PHE A 126 0.34 -14.80 17.63
CA PHE A 126 0.83 -16.01 16.98
C PHE A 126 1.40 -17.02 17.97
N GLU A 127 1.61 -18.24 17.50
CA GLU A 127 2.17 -19.34 18.31
C GLU A 127 3.62 -19.08 18.71
N SER A 128 4.43 -18.48 17.83
CA SER A 128 5.85 -18.22 18.06
C SER A 128 6.29 -16.84 17.56
N PRO A 129 7.37 -16.27 18.14
CA PRO A 129 7.87 -14.95 17.72
C PRO A 129 8.33 -14.93 16.26
N SER A 130 8.92 -16.03 15.79
CA SER A 130 9.40 -16.13 14.40
C SER A 130 8.26 -16.00 13.38
N ILE A 131 7.06 -16.50 13.71
CA ILE A 131 5.89 -16.37 12.85
C ILE A 131 5.41 -14.91 12.86
N ALA A 132 5.34 -14.26 14.02
CA ALA A 132 4.95 -12.86 14.12
C ALA A 132 5.89 -11.94 13.33
N GLU A 133 7.20 -12.14 13.46
CA GLU A 133 8.22 -11.40 12.70
C GLU A 133 8.13 -11.64 11.19
N ARG A 134 7.91 -12.90 10.79
CA ARG A 134 7.71 -13.28 9.39
C ARG A 134 6.52 -12.53 8.77
N TRP A 135 5.37 -12.54 9.45
CA TRP A 135 4.17 -11.83 8.99
C TRP A 135 4.35 -10.32 9.00
N ALA A 136 4.92 -9.75 10.06
CA ALA A 136 5.20 -8.32 10.16
C ALA A 136 6.02 -7.83 8.96
N LYS A 137 7.16 -8.49 8.70
CA LYS A 137 8.07 -8.14 7.59
C LYS A 137 7.40 -8.24 6.23
N GLN A 138 6.63 -9.29 5.97
CA GLN A 138 6.01 -9.53 4.67
C GLN A 138 4.87 -8.54 4.39
N LEU A 139 3.99 -8.32 5.38
CA LEU A 139 2.92 -7.34 5.25
C LEU A 139 3.44 -5.92 5.07
N PHE A 140 4.55 -5.56 5.74
CA PHE A 140 5.24 -4.28 5.52
C PHE A 140 5.69 -4.12 4.05
N GLN A 141 6.28 -5.18 3.48
CA GLN A 141 6.75 -5.19 2.09
C GLN A 141 5.58 -5.08 1.10
N PHE A 142 4.46 -5.75 1.36
CA PHE A 142 3.25 -5.61 0.53
C PHE A 142 2.67 -4.19 0.61
N GLY A 143 2.53 -3.65 1.83
CA GLY A 143 2.04 -2.28 2.05
C GLY A 143 2.83 -1.21 1.31
N HIS A 144 4.14 -1.41 1.14
CA HIS A 144 5.03 -0.46 0.46
C HIS A 144 5.37 -0.82 -1.00
N ASN A 145 4.73 -1.84 -1.56
CA ASN A 145 4.95 -2.23 -2.94
C ASN A 145 4.37 -1.16 -3.90
N GLN A 146 5.25 -0.56 -4.73
CA GLN A 146 4.86 0.51 -5.64
C GLN A 146 3.90 0.06 -6.75
N ILE A 147 3.98 -1.21 -7.17
CA ILE A 147 3.05 -1.77 -8.16
C ILE A 147 1.65 -1.89 -7.54
N LEU A 148 1.54 -2.45 -6.32
CA LEU A 148 0.25 -2.58 -5.63
C LEU A 148 -0.44 -1.23 -5.34
N ARG A 149 0.35 -0.15 -5.22
CA ARG A 149 -0.17 1.22 -5.07
C ARG A 149 -0.50 1.92 -6.39
N ASN A 150 -0.04 1.39 -7.53
CA ASN A 150 -0.21 1.97 -8.87
C ASN A 150 -0.72 0.91 -9.85
N LEU A 151 -1.77 0.19 -9.45
CA LEU A 151 -2.39 -0.86 -10.26
C LEU A 151 -2.96 -0.30 -11.57
N SER A 152 -2.90 -1.10 -12.63
CA SER A 152 -3.62 -0.79 -13.86
C SER A 152 -5.14 -0.98 -13.65
N SER A 153 -5.97 -0.44 -14.54
CA SER A 153 -7.42 -0.65 -14.46
C SER A 153 -7.79 -2.14 -14.56
N LEU A 154 -7.06 -2.92 -15.37
CA LEU A 154 -7.21 -4.37 -15.47
C LEU A 154 -6.84 -5.06 -14.16
N ASP A 155 -5.74 -4.66 -13.51
CA ASP A 155 -5.35 -5.20 -12.21
C ASP A 155 -6.38 -4.83 -11.11
N CYS A 156 -6.98 -3.64 -11.17
CA CYS A 156 -8.08 -3.26 -10.30
C CYS A 156 -9.32 -4.15 -10.51
N LEU A 157 -9.60 -4.57 -11.75
CA LEU A 157 -10.65 -5.54 -12.04
C LEU A 157 -10.30 -6.94 -11.52
N GLU A 158 -9.05 -7.39 -11.66
CA GLU A 158 -8.57 -8.65 -11.06
C GLU A 158 -8.68 -8.60 -9.53
N LYS A 159 -8.35 -7.46 -8.92
CA LYS A 159 -8.49 -7.22 -7.49
C LYS A 159 -9.95 -7.27 -7.06
N LEU A 160 -10.88 -6.64 -7.79
CA LEU A 160 -12.31 -6.74 -7.51
C LEU A 160 -12.82 -8.19 -7.63
N HIS A 161 -12.34 -8.94 -8.63
CA HIS A 161 -12.64 -10.36 -8.78
C HIS A 161 -12.13 -11.16 -7.58
N SER A 162 -10.89 -10.96 -7.14
CA SER A 162 -10.31 -11.59 -5.94
C SER A 162 -11.14 -11.26 -4.68
N ARG A 163 -11.58 -10.00 -4.52
CA ARG A 163 -12.44 -9.57 -3.41
C ARG A 163 -13.79 -10.28 -3.37
N ILE A 164 -14.37 -10.54 -4.54
CA ILE A 164 -15.62 -11.30 -4.68
C ILE A 164 -15.39 -12.77 -4.33
N ILE A 165 -14.35 -13.37 -4.91
CA ILE A 165 -14.01 -14.79 -4.72
C ILE A 165 -13.76 -15.11 -3.25
N HIS A 166 -12.94 -14.31 -2.57
CA HIS A 166 -12.55 -14.60 -1.20
C HIS A 166 -13.53 -14.03 -0.17
N GLY A 167 -14.08 -12.84 -0.40
CA GLY A 167 -14.83 -12.16 0.65
C GLY A 167 -16.35 -12.33 0.57
N LEU A 168 -16.87 -13.09 -0.40
CA LEU A 168 -18.27 -13.55 -0.42
C LEU A 168 -18.39 -15.07 -0.31
N ILE A 169 -17.28 -15.79 -0.09
CA ILE A 169 -17.28 -17.24 0.02
C ILE A 169 -17.93 -17.65 1.34
N ASP A 170 -18.81 -18.64 1.27
CA ASP A 170 -19.25 -19.40 2.43
C ASP A 170 -18.10 -20.32 2.88
N PRO A 171 -17.54 -20.17 4.09
CA PRO A 171 -16.38 -20.96 4.52
C PRO A 171 -16.62 -22.47 4.59
N ASP A 172 -17.85 -22.90 4.85
CA ASP A 172 -18.20 -24.32 5.00
C ASP A 172 -18.43 -24.94 3.62
N ARG A 173 -19.25 -24.28 2.81
CA ARG A 173 -19.66 -24.79 1.49
C ARG A 173 -18.63 -24.53 0.40
N LYS A 174 -17.72 -23.57 0.63
CA LYS A 174 -16.74 -23.08 -0.36
C LYS A 174 -17.38 -22.57 -1.65
N THR A 175 -18.56 -21.96 -1.52
CA THR A 175 -19.36 -21.44 -2.65
C THR A 175 -19.79 -20.00 -2.38
N ILE A 176 -20.16 -19.26 -3.44
CA ILE A 176 -20.67 -17.89 -3.33
C ILE A 176 -22.17 -17.89 -3.62
N SER A 177 -23.01 -17.36 -2.74
CA SER A 177 -24.44 -17.23 -3.02
C SER A 177 -24.69 -16.18 -4.11
N VAL A 178 -25.49 -16.51 -5.13
CA VAL A 178 -25.87 -15.55 -6.19
C VAL A 178 -26.54 -14.30 -5.60
N LYS A 179 -27.40 -14.47 -4.59
CA LYS A 179 -28.00 -13.35 -3.85
C LYS A 179 -26.95 -12.42 -3.25
N SER A 180 -25.96 -12.96 -2.54
CA SER A 180 -24.89 -12.16 -1.93
C SER A 180 -24.03 -11.44 -2.97
N PHE A 181 -23.75 -12.10 -4.10
CA PHE A 181 -23.00 -11.55 -5.22
C PHE A 181 -23.72 -10.37 -5.88
N ILE A 182 -25.03 -10.51 -6.16
CA ILE A 182 -25.86 -9.43 -6.71
C ILE A 182 -25.94 -8.27 -5.75
N GLN A 183 -26.23 -8.52 -4.47
CA GLN A 183 -26.27 -7.47 -3.44
C GLN A 183 -24.94 -6.73 -3.34
N PHE A 184 -23.82 -7.45 -3.41
CA PHE A 184 -22.50 -6.84 -3.45
C PHE A 184 -22.33 -5.93 -4.67
N LEU A 185 -22.63 -6.40 -5.88
CA LEU A 185 -22.49 -5.59 -7.09
C LEU A 185 -23.44 -4.38 -7.10
N CYS A 186 -24.73 -4.56 -6.81
CA CYS A 186 -25.70 -3.47 -6.75
C CYS A 186 -25.31 -2.39 -5.73
N LYS A 187 -24.80 -2.80 -4.56
CA LYS A 187 -24.29 -1.88 -3.54
C LYS A 187 -23.10 -1.07 -4.03
N ASN A 188 -22.14 -1.71 -4.70
CA ASN A 188 -20.93 -1.04 -5.20
C ASN A 188 -21.22 -0.15 -6.43
N ILE A 189 -22.21 -0.50 -7.25
CA ILE A 189 -22.65 0.32 -8.40
C ILE A 189 -23.62 1.43 -7.93
N HIS A 190 -24.08 1.38 -6.68
CA HIS A 190 -25.14 2.24 -6.14
C HIS A 190 -26.44 2.21 -6.96
N ASP A 191 -26.76 1.05 -7.53
CA ASP A 191 -27.92 0.86 -8.40
C ASP A 191 -28.54 -0.53 -8.20
N ASN A 192 -29.61 -0.56 -7.41
CA ASN A 192 -30.36 -1.80 -7.14
C ASN A 192 -31.23 -2.25 -8.32
N SER A 193 -31.46 -1.40 -9.33
CA SER A 193 -32.27 -1.76 -10.49
C SER A 193 -31.56 -2.73 -11.45
N LYS A 194 -30.23 -2.84 -11.34
CA LYS A 194 -29.39 -3.71 -12.18
C LYS A 194 -29.44 -5.18 -11.85
N GLU A 195 -30.15 -5.61 -10.80
CA GLU A 195 -30.29 -7.03 -10.42
C GLU A 195 -30.69 -7.91 -11.61
N LYS A 196 -31.73 -7.52 -12.37
CA LYS A 196 -32.19 -8.27 -13.56
C LYS A 196 -31.13 -8.31 -14.67
N THR A 197 -30.37 -7.23 -14.84
CA THR A 197 -29.29 -7.17 -15.83
C THR A 197 -28.13 -8.08 -15.42
N ILE A 198 -27.77 -8.12 -14.14
CA ILE A 198 -26.74 -9.01 -13.61
C ILE A 198 -27.16 -10.47 -13.80
N LEU A 199 -28.41 -10.84 -13.49
CA LEU A 199 -28.92 -12.20 -13.67
C LEU A 199 -28.87 -12.65 -15.15
N ARG A 200 -29.26 -11.78 -16.09
CA ARG A 200 -29.15 -12.05 -17.54
C ARG A 200 -27.69 -12.20 -17.99
N ALA A 201 -26.79 -11.41 -17.42
CA ALA A 201 -25.37 -11.51 -17.73
C ALA A 201 -24.77 -12.82 -17.21
N LEU A 202 -25.17 -13.27 -16.00
CA LEU A 202 -24.77 -14.57 -15.47
C LEU A 202 -25.25 -15.72 -16.37
N ASP A 203 -26.51 -15.66 -16.82
CA ASP A 203 -27.07 -16.64 -17.76
C ASP A 203 -26.30 -16.69 -19.09
N TYR A 204 -26.00 -15.52 -19.68
CA TYR A 204 -25.16 -15.42 -20.88
C TYR A 204 -23.77 -16.06 -20.69
N LEU A 205 -23.19 -15.92 -19.49
CA LEU A 205 -21.89 -16.48 -19.13
C LEU A 205 -21.95 -17.95 -18.70
N LYS A 206 -23.13 -18.58 -18.78
CA LYS A 206 -23.40 -19.95 -18.33
C LYS A 206 -23.00 -20.15 -16.87
N LEU A 207 -23.37 -19.20 -16.03
CA LEU A 207 -23.20 -19.24 -14.59
C LEU A 207 -24.57 -19.36 -13.90
N PRO A 208 -24.62 -19.91 -12.68
CA PRO A 208 -25.85 -19.95 -11.88
C PRO A 208 -26.49 -18.56 -11.77
N CYS A 209 -27.76 -18.47 -12.16
CA CYS A 209 -28.51 -17.22 -12.34
C CYS A 209 -29.86 -17.23 -11.59
N GLN A 210 -30.04 -18.14 -10.61
CA GLN A 210 -31.19 -18.15 -9.71
C GLN A 210 -30.78 -17.61 -8.33
N MET A 211 -31.67 -16.90 -7.64
CA MET A 211 -31.32 -16.20 -6.38
C MET A 211 -30.88 -17.13 -5.24
N ASP A 212 -31.43 -18.33 -5.21
CA ASP A 212 -31.13 -19.41 -4.27
C ASP A 212 -29.97 -20.31 -4.70
N SER A 213 -29.48 -20.14 -5.94
CA SER A 213 -28.34 -20.89 -6.46
C SER A 213 -27.00 -20.35 -5.94
N VAL A 214 -25.95 -21.15 -6.14
CA VAL A 214 -24.59 -20.87 -5.67
C VAL A 214 -23.60 -20.96 -6.82
N ILE A 215 -22.61 -20.08 -6.83
CA ILE A 215 -21.52 -20.03 -7.80
C ILE A 215 -20.33 -20.79 -7.21
N ASN A 216 -19.78 -21.72 -7.99
CA ASN A 216 -18.49 -22.35 -7.70
C ASN A 216 -17.35 -21.36 -8.03
N PRO A 217 -16.53 -20.94 -7.06
CA PRO A 217 -15.42 -20.01 -7.31
C PRO A 217 -14.47 -20.45 -8.42
N ALA A 218 -14.23 -21.77 -8.56
CA ALA A 218 -13.37 -22.32 -9.60
C ALA A 218 -13.92 -22.12 -11.02
N GLU A 219 -15.25 -22.08 -11.16
CA GLU A 219 -15.91 -21.85 -12.45
C GLU A 219 -16.07 -20.37 -12.78
N PHE A 220 -16.00 -19.49 -11.77
CA PHE A 220 -16.06 -18.04 -11.93
C PHE A 220 -14.67 -17.47 -12.15
N THR A 221 -14.04 -17.82 -13.27
CA THR A 221 -12.71 -17.35 -13.63
C THR A 221 -12.68 -15.85 -13.91
N PHE A 222 -11.49 -15.24 -13.86
CA PHE A 222 -11.33 -13.82 -14.20
C PHE A 222 -11.83 -13.50 -15.62
N ASN A 223 -11.69 -14.42 -16.58
CA ASN A 223 -12.22 -14.23 -17.93
C ASN A 223 -13.75 -14.11 -17.97
N LYS A 224 -14.47 -14.92 -17.17
CA LYS A 224 -15.93 -14.74 -17.05
C LYS A 224 -16.28 -13.43 -16.35
N PHE A 225 -15.53 -13.07 -15.31
CA PHE A 225 -15.71 -11.78 -14.63
C PHE A 225 -15.46 -10.58 -15.55
N PHE A 226 -14.42 -10.61 -16.39
CA PHE A 226 -14.13 -9.54 -17.35
C PHE A 226 -15.25 -9.38 -18.38
N ARG A 227 -15.80 -10.48 -18.89
CA ARG A 227 -16.97 -10.44 -19.79
C ARG A 227 -18.24 -9.96 -19.09
N LEU A 228 -18.42 -10.32 -17.81
CA LEU A 228 -19.49 -9.75 -17.00
C LEU A 228 -19.35 -8.23 -16.91
N TYR A 229 -18.15 -7.73 -16.59
CA TYR A 229 -17.85 -6.31 -16.54
C TYR A 229 -18.19 -5.61 -17.87
N MET A 230 -17.75 -6.16 -19.00
CA MET A 230 -18.08 -5.61 -20.32
C MET A 230 -19.59 -5.54 -20.57
N HIS A 231 -20.33 -6.60 -20.22
CA HIS A 231 -21.78 -6.64 -20.39
C HIS A 231 -22.50 -5.61 -19.51
N LEU A 232 -22.03 -5.39 -18.29
CA LEU A 232 -22.63 -4.45 -17.34
C LEU A 232 -22.33 -2.98 -17.67
N MET A 233 -21.14 -2.70 -18.22
CA MET A 233 -20.71 -1.34 -18.53
C MET A 233 -21.15 -0.88 -19.92
N GLY A 234 -21.28 -1.81 -20.89
CA GLY A 234 -21.67 -1.48 -22.25
C GLY A 234 -20.75 -0.43 -22.89
N CYS A 235 -19.44 -0.70 -22.86
CA CYS A 235 -18.31 0.15 -23.27
C CYS A 235 -18.33 0.61 -24.74
N ARG A 236 -19.40 1.32 -25.14
CA ARG A 236 -19.68 1.77 -26.51
C ARG A 236 -18.61 2.70 -27.07
N GLU A 237 -17.95 3.47 -26.21
CA GLU A 237 -16.81 4.31 -26.56
C GLU A 237 -15.64 3.50 -27.11
N ILE A 238 -15.41 2.30 -26.55
CA ILE A 238 -14.37 1.38 -27.00
C ILE A 238 -14.79 0.70 -28.30
N ASP A 239 -16.06 0.31 -28.41
CA ASP A 239 -16.61 -0.23 -29.66
C ASP A 239 -16.46 0.76 -30.81
N ASN A 240 -16.81 2.03 -30.59
CA ASN A 240 -16.67 3.11 -31.57
C ASN A 240 -15.21 3.36 -31.93
N LEU A 241 -14.31 3.38 -30.95
CA LEU A 241 -12.87 3.52 -31.19
C LEU A 241 -12.34 2.35 -32.03
N PHE A 242 -12.69 1.12 -31.67
CA PHE A 242 -12.30 -0.08 -32.39
C PHE A 242 -12.80 -0.05 -33.84
N GLU A 243 -14.09 0.25 -34.05
CA GLU A 243 -14.68 0.42 -35.38
C GLU A 243 -14.02 1.54 -36.19
N SER A 244 -13.62 2.65 -35.55
CA SER A 244 -12.94 3.75 -36.25
C SER A 244 -11.56 3.35 -36.78
N MET A 245 -10.88 2.39 -36.14
CA MET A 245 -9.57 1.91 -36.56
C MET A 245 -9.63 0.87 -37.67
N ILE A 246 -10.57 -0.09 -37.59
CA ILE A 246 -10.61 -1.24 -38.50
C ILE A 246 -11.75 -1.18 -39.53
N GLY A 247 -12.74 -0.30 -39.33
CA GLY A 247 -13.97 -0.22 -40.11
C GLY A 247 -15.04 -1.23 -39.67
N LYS A 248 -16.32 -0.87 -39.87
CA LYS A 248 -17.51 -1.58 -39.37
C LYS A 248 -17.62 -3.07 -39.73
N ASN A 249 -17.00 -3.51 -40.82
CA ASN A 249 -17.11 -4.89 -41.30
C ASN A 249 -15.95 -5.79 -40.84
N ARG A 250 -14.96 -5.25 -40.13
CA ARG A 250 -13.81 -6.03 -39.63
C ARG A 250 -14.03 -6.40 -38.17
N ARG A 251 -13.52 -7.58 -37.80
CA ARG A 251 -13.66 -8.13 -36.43
C ARG A 251 -12.36 -8.09 -35.63
N TYR A 252 -11.24 -7.82 -36.29
CA TYR A 252 -9.91 -7.91 -35.71
C TYR A 252 -9.04 -6.70 -36.07
N LEU A 253 -8.31 -6.21 -35.07
CA LEU A 253 -7.22 -5.24 -35.20
C LEU A 253 -5.95 -5.98 -35.60
N SER A 254 -5.61 -5.94 -36.89
CA SER A 254 -4.38 -6.53 -37.41
C SER A 254 -3.13 -5.80 -36.91
N LEU A 255 -1.97 -6.42 -37.10
CA LEU A 255 -0.68 -5.83 -36.75
C LEU A 255 -0.47 -4.45 -37.37
N GLU A 256 -0.88 -4.25 -38.62
CA GLU A 256 -0.73 -2.95 -39.30
C GLU A 256 -1.54 -1.84 -38.63
N TYR A 257 -2.78 -2.12 -38.21
CA TYR A 257 -3.56 -1.14 -37.47
C TYR A 257 -3.04 -0.90 -36.05
N MET A 258 -2.53 -1.95 -35.39
CA MET A 258 -1.91 -1.81 -34.07
C MET A 258 -0.66 -0.92 -34.13
N LYS A 259 0.17 -1.07 -35.17
CA LYS A 259 1.35 -0.19 -35.41
C LYS A 259 0.93 1.27 -35.56
N VAL A 260 -0.11 1.54 -36.35
CA VAL A 260 -0.63 2.90 -36.54
C VAL A 260 -1.16 3.47 -35.23
N PHE A 261 -1.91 2.68 -34.47
CA PHE A 261 -2.43 3.08 -33.16
C PHE A 261 -1.29 3.45 -32.19
N LEU A 262 -0.28 2.58 -32.05
CA LEU A 262 0.87 2.81 -31.18
C LEU A 262 1.66 4.05 -31.60
N ARG A 263 1.85 4.27 -32.90
CA ARG A 263 2.52 5.48 -33.41
C ARG A 263 1.74 6.74 -33.07
N ASN A 264 0.42 6.74 -33.26
CA ASN A 264 -0.41 7.91 -32.98
C ASN A 264 -0.44 8.25 -31.48
N GLN A 265 -0.36 7.26 -30.58
CA GLN A 265 -0.22 7.49 -29.15
C GLN A 265 1.12 8.16 -28.77
N ASN A 266 2.18 7.95 -29.56
CA ASN A 266 3.55 8.39 -29.25
C ASN A 266 4.05 9.49 -30.19
N ALA A 267 3.15 10.20 -30.88
CA ALA A 267 3.46 11.11 -32.00
C ALA A 267 4.36 12.31 -31.68
N SER A 268 4.80 12.50 -30.43
CA SER A 268 5.79 13.53 -30.05
C SER A 268 7.24 13.04 -30.06
N LEU A 269 7.51 11.78 -30.40
CA LEU A 269 8.86 11.21 -30.50
C LEU A 269 9.25 11.15 -31.99
N ASN A 270 10.22 11.97 -32.39
CA ASN A 270 10.75 11.99 -33.75
C ASN A 270 11.70 10.81 -34.00
N ASP A 271 11.78 10.45 -35.28
CA ASP A 271 12.82 9.71 -35.99
C ASP A 271 12.60 8.24 -36.39
N THR A 272 12.96 8.03 -37.65
CA THR A 272 12.83 6.90 -38.58
C THR A 272 13.27 5.51 -38.09
N PHE A 273 13.78 5.38 -36.86
CA PHE A 273 14.16 4.11 -36.22
C PHE A 273 12.97 3.33 -35.61
N GLU A 274 11.75 3.89 -35.66
CA GLU A 274 10.58 3.37 -34.94
C GLU A 274 9.75 2.28 -35.65
N LEU A 275 9.89 2.09 -36.97
CA LEU A 275 8.98 1.16 -37.70
C LEU A 275 9.12 -0.29 -37.22
N ASN A 276 10.37 -0.77 -37.07
CA ASN A 276 10.67 -2.11 -36.55
C ASN A 276 10.33 -2.23 -35.06
N HIS A 277 10.44 -1.14 -34.29
CA HIS A 277 10.07 -1.12 -32.87
C HIS A 277 8.57 -1.36 -32.69
N TYR A 278 7.72 -0.63 -33.41
CA TYR A 278 6.26 -0.83 -33.35
C TYR A 278 5.82 -2.16 -33.95
N GLU A 279 6.54 -2.68 -34.94
CA GLU A 279 6.25 -4.01 -35.48
C GLU A 279 6.45 -5.09 -34.42
N GLN A 280 7.61 -5.11 -33.76
CA GLN A 280 7.87 -6.10 -32.71
C GLN A 280 6.93 -5.90 -31.53
N LYS A 281 6.79 -4.66 -31.04
CA LYS A 281 5.88 -4.33 -29.94
C LYS A 281 4.44 -4.73 -30.24
N GLY A 282 3.97 -4.47 -31.48
CA GLY A 282 2.64 -4.87 -31.92
C GLY A 282 2.44 -6.38 -31.90
N LYS A 283 3.41 -7.17 -32.39
CA LYS A 283 3.38 -8.64 -32.35
C LYS A 283 3.34 -9.18 -30.91
N ASP A 284 4.17 -8.60 -30.04
CA ASP A 284 4.25 -9.01 -28.64
C ASP A 284 2.93 -8.72 -27.91
N LEU A 285 2.35 -7.53 -28.12
CA LEU A 285 1.06 -7.16 -27.54
C LEU A 285 -0.07 -8.04 -28.07
N ILE A 286 -0.15 -8.27 -29.39
CA ILE A 286 -1.17 -9.17 -29.97
C ILE A 286 -1.07 -10.53 -29.31
N THR A 287 0.13 -11.11 -29.28
CA THR A 287 0.38 -12.44 -28.69
C THR A 287 -0.08 -12.49 -27.23
N LYS A 288 0.30 -11.49 -26.43
CA LYS A 288 -0.01 -11.40 -24.99
C LYS A 288 -1.51 -11.27 -24.70
N TYR A 289 -2.24 -10.45 -25.47
CA TYR A 289 -3.66 -10.19 -25.21
C TYR A 289 -4.61 -11.12 -25.98
N THR A 290 -4.08 -12.04 -26.79
CA THR A 290 -4.83 -13.11 -27.47
C THR A 290 -4.44 -14.51 -26.98
N GLU A 291 -3.71 -14.65 -25.87
CA GLU A 291 -3.20 -15.94 -25.37
C GLU A 291 -4.28 -17.02 -25.21
N HIS A 292 -5.52 -16.62 -24.92
CA HIS A 292 -6.64 -17.53 -24.72
C HIS A 292 -7.33 -18.02 -26.00
N ASP A 293 -6.89 -17.55 -27.18
CA ASP A 293 -7.45 -17.96 -28.47
C ASP A 293 -6.35 -18.02 -29.52
N GLU A 294 -5.76 -19.21 -29.70
CA GLU A 294 -4.66 -19.42 -30.65
C GLU A 294 -5.03 -19.09 -32.09
N GLN A 295 -6.31 -19.19 -32.46
CA GLN A 295 -6.80 -18.82 -33.79
C GLN A 295 -6.81 -17.31 -34.01
N LEU A 296 -6.72 -16.50 -32.94
CA LEU A 296 -6.63 -15.05 -33.01
C LEU A 296 -5.20 -14.54 -33.15
N LYS A 297 -4.18 -15.29 -32.72
CA LYS A 297 -2.78 -14.86 -32.79
C LYS A 297 -2.36 -14.49 -34.21
N GLU A 298 -2.86 -15.21 -35.20
CA GLU A 298 -2.60 -14.94 -36.62
C GLU A 298 -3.53 -13.86 -37.23
N LYS A 299 -4.70 -13.61 -36.61
CA LYS A 299 -5.72 -12.67 -37.14
C LYS A 299 -5.60 -11.25 -36.57
N GLY A 300 -5.05 -11.11 -35.35
CA GLY A 300 -4.97 -9.84 -34.62
C GLY A 300 -5.88 -9.79 -33.39
N MET A 301 -5.98 -8.63 -32.75
CA MET A 301 -6.77 -8.46 -31.51
C MET A 301 -8.26 -8.36 -31.80
N SER A 302 -9.07 -9.09 -31.03
CA SER A 302 -10.50 -8.81 -30.92
C SER A 302 -10.74 -7.50 -30.15
N ASN A 303 -11.96 -6.97 -30.16
CA ASN A 303 -12.34 -5.82 -29.33
C ASN A 303 -12.13 -6.12 -27.82
N GLU A 304 -12.46 -7.34 -27.37
CA GLU A 304 -12.19 -7.77 -25.99
C GLU A 304 -10.68 -7.72 -25.68
N SER A 305 -9.83 -8.27 -26.56
CA SER A 305 -8.36 -8.25 -26.39
C SER A 305 -7.80 -6.84 -26.41
N PHE A 306 -8.33 -5.97 -27.28
CA PHE A 306 -7.92 -4.58 -27.36
C PHE A 306 -8.31 -3.80 -26.10
N LEU A 307 -9.51 -4.01 -25.56
CA LEU A 307 -9.92 -3.43 -24.29
C LEU A 307 -9.01 -3.90 -23.14
N ARG A 308 -8.66 -5.19 -23.09
CA ARG A 308 -7.70 -5.70 -22.09
C ARG A 308 -6.36 -4.97 -22.20
N TYR A 309 -5.84 -4.76 -23.41
CA TYR A 309 -4.63 -3.97 -23.61
C TYR A 309 -4.79 -2.54 -23.07
N LEU A 310 -5.87 -1.85 -23.44
CA LEU A 310 -6.12 -0.46 -23.01
C LEU A 310 -6.16 -0.30 -21.47
N LEU A 311 -6.71 -1.30 -20.76
CA LEU A 311 -6.80 -1.30 -19.31
C LEU A 311 -5.55 -1.84 -18.60
N SER A 312 -4.61 -2.41 -19.35
CA SER A 312 -3.46 -3.13 -18.78
C SER A 312 -2.30 -2.24 -18.39
N PHE A 313 -1.35 -2.83 -17.68
CA PHE A 313 -0.08 -2.20 -17.30
C PHE A 313 0.75 -1.68 -18.50
N ASP A 314 0.58 -2.27 -19.69
CA ASP A 314 1.31 -1.84 -20.90
C ASP A 314 0.77 -0.53 -21.52
N ASN A 315 -0.37 -0.03 -21.03
CA ASN A 315 -1.01 1.21 -21.46
C ASN A 315 -1.34 2.12 -20.25
N LEU A 316 -0.46 2.15 -19.24
CA LEU A 316 -0.60 3.06 -18.11
C LEU A 316 -0.43 4.51 -18.52
N ILE A 317 -1.19 5.39 -17.87
CA ILE A 317 -1.07 6.84 -18.03
C ILE A 317 0.29 7.37 -17.52
N ILE A 318 0.87 6.71 -16.51
CA ILE A 318 2.19 7.01 -15.98
C ILE A 318 3.16 5.96 -16.50
N ASP A 319 4.29 6.40 -17.06
CA ASP A 319 5.40 5.50 -17.40
C ASP A 319 5.87 4.77 -16.12
N PRO A 320 5.78 3.43 -16.05
CA PRO A 320 6.22 2.65 -14.91
C PRO A 320 7.65 2.94 -14.46
N LYS A 321 8.53 3.37 -15.37
CA LYS A 321 9.92 3.75 -15.03
C LYS A 321 9.98 4.94 -14.07
N LYS A 322 8.99 5.83 -14.12
CA LYS A 322 8.88 7.00 -13.22
C LYS A 322 8.39 6.63 -11.81
N LEU A 323 7.85 5.42 -11.63
CA LEU A 323 7.47 4.89 -10.32
C LEU A 323 8.70 4.45 -9.52
N ASP A 324 9.80 4.10 -10.20
CA ASP A 324 11.07 3.81 -9.54
C ASP A 324 11.92 5.07 -9.35
N LEU A 325 13.04 4.94 -8.62
CA LEU A 325 14.06 5.97 -8.50
C LEU A 325 14.77 6.17 -9.85
N CYS A 326 14.22 7.07 -10.67
CA CYS A 326 14.72 7.39 -12.01
C CYS A 326 15.52 8.72 -12.09
N MET A 327 15.60 9.48 -11.00
CA MET A 327 16.31 10.76 -10.96
C MET A 327 17.80 10.54 -10.64
N ASP A 328 18.66 11.40 -11.18
CA ASP A 328 20.07 11.46 -10.77
C ASP A 328 20.11 11.91 -9.31
N MET A 329 20.56 11.05 -8.40
CA MET A 329 20.69 11.32 -6.97
C MET A 329 22.10 11.77 -6.57
N ASN A 330 22.94 12.21 -7.53
CA ASN A 330 24.31 12.68 -7.29
C ASN A 330 24.47 14.21 -7.40
N LYS A 331 23.38 14.98 -7.50
CA LYS A 331 23.44 16.46 -7.48
C LYS A 331 23.46 16.97 -6.03
N PRO A 332 23.87 18.23 -5.80
CA PRO A 332 23.75 18.86 -4.49
C PRO A 332 22.28 18.96 -4.03
N LEU A 333 22.04 18.98 -2.71
CA LEU A 333 20.70 18.96 -2.11
C LEU A 333 19.77 20.07 -2.62
N ALA A 334 20.30 21.26 -2.85
CA ALA A 334 19.56 22.43 -3.35
C ALA A 334 18.93 22.25 -4.75
N HIS A 335 19.31 21.18 -5.48
CA HIS A 335 18.75 20.87 -6.80
C HIS A 335 17.49 20.00 -6.73
N TYR A 336 17.08 19.54 -5.53
CA TYR A 336 15.94 18.67 -5.36
C TYR A 336 14.81 19.38 -4.62
N TYR A 337 13.57 19.14 -5.07
CA TYR A 337 12.41 19.41 -4.25
C TYR A 337 12.30 18.32 -3.18
N ILE A 338 12.35 18.72 -1.91
CA ILE A 338 12.25 17.82 -0.76
C ILE A 338 10.84 17.90 -0.19
N SER A 339 10.16 16.76 -0.09
CA SER A 339 8.87 16.68 0.57
C SER A 339 9.02 17.12 2.03
N SER A 340 8.19 18.07 2.44
CA SER A 340 8.29 18.73 3.74
C SER A 340 6.89 18.81 4.37
N SER A 341 6.80 18.62 5.68
CA SER A 341 5.55 18.68 6.44
C SER A 341 5.63 19.80 7.48
N HIS A 342 4.71 20.75 7.44
CA HIS A 342 4.66 21.77 8.49
C HIS A 342 3.93 21.22 9.73
N ASN A 343 4.44 21.48 10.93
CA ASN A 343 3.78 21.12 12.20
C ASN A 343 3.26 19.67 12.26
N THR A 344 4.10 18.69 11.96
CA THR A 344 3.69 17.28 11.82
C THR A 344 3.13 16.65 13.10
N TYR A 345 3.21 17.36 14.24
CA TYR A 345 2.59 16.96 15.49
C TYR A 345 1.09 17.22 15.61
N LEU A 346 0.56 18.06 14.73
CA LEU A 346 -0.86 18.38 14.70
C LEU A 346 -1.61 17.33 13.87
N ALA A 347 -2.24 16.37 14.56
CA ALA A 347 -3.13 15.40 13.91
C ALA A 347 -4.48 16.02 13.45
N GLU A 348 -4.89 17.15 14.04
CA GLU A 348 -6.12 17.89 13.70
C GLU A 348 -5.93 19.40 13.97
N LYS A 349 -6.78 20.24 13.36
CA LYS A 349 -6.83 21.70 13.52
C LYS A 349 -7.41 22.10 14.89
N HIS A 350 -6.82 21.64 15.99
CA HIS A 350 -7.18 22.09 17.34
C HIS A 350 -6.31 23.26 17.75
N ILE A 351 -6.78 24.46 17.44
CA ILE A 351 -6.38 25.69 18.15
C ILE A 351 -7.10 25.66 19.50
N LYS A 352 -6.61 24.90 20.48
CA LYS A 352 -6.90 25.14 21.90
C LYS A 352 -5.62 24.94 22.71
N ASN A 353 -5.26 26.01 23.43
CA ASN A 353 -4.06 26.19 24.25
C ASN A 353 -3.98 25.18 25.41
N ASP A 354 -3.70 23.91 25.11
CA ASP A 354 -3.44 22.90 26.12
C ASP A 354 -2.06 22.28 25.86
N TYR A 355 -1.03 22.96 26.39
CA TYR A 355 0.38 22.56 26.31
C TYR A 355 0.60 21.11 26.76
N THR A 356 -0.18 20.63 27.72
CA THR A 356 -0.14 19.24 28.22
C THR A 356 -0.51 18.22 27.14
N ARG A 357 -1.44 18.58 26.25
CA ARG A 357 -1.91 17.71 25.17
C ARG A 357 -0.96 17.73 23.97
N GLN A 358 -0.35 18.88 23.71
CA GLN A 358 0.74 19.04 22.74
C GLN A 358 1.99 18.25 23.18
N MET A 359 2.34 18.26 24.46
CA MET A 359 3.45 17.45 25.00
C MET A 359 3.19 15.95 24.90
N ASN A 360 1.98 15.48 25.21
CA ASN A 360 1.59 14.08 25.01
C ASN A 360 1.49 13.64 23.53
N GLN A 361 1.40 14.59 22.59
CA GLN A 361 1.47 14.34 21.15
C GLN A 361 2.92 14.34 20.66
N ILE A 362 3.75 15.28 21.15
CA ILE A 362 5.19 15.28 20.93
C ILE A 362 5.79 13.99 21.47
N ASP A 363 5.53 13.58 22.71
CA ASP A 363 6.01 12.30 23.26
C ASP A 363 5.58 11.08 22.46
N ARG A 364 4.37 11.08 21.86
CA ARG A 364 3.92 9.99 20.97
C ARG A 364 4.69 9.97 19.64
N ILE A 365 5.04 11.12 19.10
CA ILE A 365 5.78 11.26 17.84
C ILE A 365 7.27 11.00 18.03
N LEU A 366 7.81 11.44 19.16
CA LEU A 366 9.14 11.12 19.65
C LEU A 366 9.28 9.61 19.87
N GLN A 367 8.24 8.95 20.40
CA GLN A 367 8.31 7.52 20.64
C GLN A 367 8.13 6.64 19.40
N GLU A 368 7.30 6.98 18.39
CA GLU A 368 6.85 5.89 17.49
C GLU A 368 6.71 6.11 15.98
N ASP A 369 6.45 7.29 15.39
CA ASP A 369 5.89 7.26 14.00
C ASP A 369 6.78 7.76 12.85
N GLN A 370 7.64 8.76 13.04
CA GLN A 370 8.46 9.28 11.92
C GLN A 370 9.89 8.71 11.90
N ILE A 371 10.45 8.53 13.09
CA ILE A 371 11.78 7.94 13.31
C ILE A 371 11.80 6.45 12.93
N ILE A 372 10.76 5.68 13.28
CA ILE A 372 10.68 4.25 12.97
C ILE A 372 10.45 4.03 11.47
N LEU A 373 9.63 4.87 10.83
CA LEU A 373 9.42 4.82 9.38
C LEU A 373 10.72 5.13 8.61
N LEU A 374 11.53 6.09 9.09
CA LEU A 374 12.86 6.38 8.57
C LEU A 374 13.85 5.23 8.86
N GLN A 375 13.86 4.65 10.06
CA GLN A 375 14.70 3.50 10.42
C GLN A 375 14.39 2.25 9.59
N GLN A 376 13.11 1.87 9.43
CA GLN A 376 12.71 0.69 8.67
C GLN A 376 12.94 0.88 7.17
N LYS A 377 12.60 2.05 6.60
CA LYS A 377 12.92 2.39 5.19
C LYS A 377 14.44 2.50 4.96
N SER A 378 15.22 2.91 5.96
CA SER A 378 16.68 3.02 5.83
C SER A 378 17.39 1.67 5.66
N SER A 379 16.90 0.62 6.33
CA SER A 379 17.49 -0.72 6.23
C SER A 379 17.44 -1.30 4.81
N GLN A 380 16.50 -0.86 3.99
CA GLN A 380 16.27 -1.35 2.62
C GLN A 380 16.65 -0.35 1.51
N THR A 381 17.15 0.84 1.86
CA THR A 381 17.53 1.90 0.91
C THR A 381 19.02 1.90 0.58
N HIS A 382 19.36 2.41 -0.61
CA HIS A 382 20.74 2.51 -1.12
C HIS A 382 21.61 3.40 -0.21
N SER A 383 22.92 3.09 -0.08
CA SER A 383 23.87 3.81 0.79
C SER A 383 23.83 5.34 0.60
N LYS A 384 23.73 5.80 -0.65
CA LYS A 384 23.60 7.23 -1.00
C LYS A 384 22.32 7.89 -0.49
N VAL A 385 21.20 7.17 -0.47
CA VAL A 385 19.94 7.66 0.11
C VAL A 385 20.06 7.76 1.63
N ARG A 386 20.77 6.82 2.26
CA ARG A 386 21.06 6.88 3.70
C ARG A 386 21.93 8.08 4.05
N ALA A 387 22.96 8.38 3.25
CA ALA A 387 23.79 9.57 3.43
C ALA A 387 22.99 10.87 3.36
N LEU A 388 22.06 10.98 2.39
CA LEU A 388 21.16 12.13 2.27
C LEU A 388 20.24 12.27 3.49
N ILE A 389 19.66 11.16 3.96
CA ILE A 389 18.82 11.13 5.18
C ILE A 389 19.63 11.57 6.40
N ILE A 390 20.88 11.11 6.55
CA ILE A 390 21.76 11.52 7.66
C ILE A 390 21.98 13.03 7.62
N GLN A 391 22.35 13.58 6.47
CA GLN A 391 22.60 15.02 6.34
C GLN A 391 21.35 15.85 6.66
N THR A 392 20.17 15.42 6.19
CA THR A 392 18.91 16.09 6.49
C THR A 392 18.52 16.01 7.97
N LEU A 393 18.82 14.89 8.64
CA LEU A 393 18.62 14.75 10.08
C LEU A 393 19.57 15.67 10.88
N GLU A 394 20.80 15.90 10.38
CA GLU A 394 21.75 16.84 10.99
C GLU A 394 21.28 18.29 10.86
N GLU A 395 20.75 18.69 9.70
CA GLU A 395 20.19 20.03 9.49
C GLU A 395 18.96 20.27 10.40
N MET A 396 18.06 19.27 10.51
CA MET A 396 16.93 19.33 11.45
C MET A 396 17.37 19.40 12.91
N HIS A 397 18.44 18.68 13.28
CA HIS A 397 18.97 18.66 14.63
C HIS A 397 19.38 20.06 15.07
N GLU A 398 20.09 20.80 14.21
CA GLU A 398 20.52 22.16 14.50
C GLU A 398 19.36 23.16 14.48
N ASP A 399 18.42 23.07 13.52
CA ASP A 399 17.26 23.96 13.45
C ASP A 399 16.33 23.83 14.68
N VAL A 400 16.03 22.60 15.11
CA VAL A 400 15.18 22.34 16.29
C VAL A 400 15.87 22.83 17.56
N LYS A 401 17.18 22.62 17.67
CA LYS A 401 17.98 23.08 18.80
C LYS A 401 18.04 24.61 18.87
N GLU A 402 18.21 25.29 17.75
CA GLU A 402 18.22 26.75 17.67
C GLU A 402 16.84 27.35 18.02
N GLN A 403 15.76 26.80 17.45
CA GLN A 403 14.40 27.28 17.77
C GLN A 403 13.97 27.02 19.21
N LEU A 404 14.37 25.89 19.79
CA LEU A 404 14.12 25.61 21.20
C LEU A 404 14.92 26.56 22.10
N GLN A 405 16.18 26.83 21.77
CA GLN A 405 17.00 27.79 22.52
C GLN A 405 16.36 29.19 22.52
N ILE A 406 15.79 29.62 21.39
CA ILE A 406 15.05 30.89 21.27
C ILE A 406 13.74 30.88 22.09
N ASN A 407 12.94 29.81 22.02
CA ASN A 407 11.66 29.69 22.72
C ASN A 407 11.80 29.51 24.25
N PHE A 408 12.86 28.83 24.69
CA PHE A 408 13.19 28.71 26.12
C PHE A 408 13.64 30.05 26.70
N GLN A 409 14.47 30.81 25.97
CA GLN A 409 14.93 32.13 26.41
C GLN A 409 13.79 33.15 26.54
N THR A 410 12.72 33.01 25.75
CA THR A 410 11.60 33.95 25.67
C THR A 410 10.41 33.63 26.58
N ASN A 411 10.21 32.36 26.99
CA ASN A 411 9.07 31.94 27.82
C ASN A 411 9.44 31.54 29.26
N LEU A 412 10.70 31.72 29.65
CA LEU A 412 11.23 31.44 31.00
C LEU A 412 10.43 32.13 32.13
N ASP A 413 9.82 33.28 31.85
CA ASP A 413 9.05 34.05 32.82
C ASP A 413 7.60 33.53 33.02
N GLN A 414 7.12 32.59 32.21
CA GLN A 414 5.71 32.14 32.21
C GLN A 414 5.48 30.64 32.49
N LEU A 415 6.54 29.82 32.52
CA LEU A 415 6.43 28.39 32.83
C LEU A 415 6.95 28.05 34.23
N GLU A 416 6.19 27.24 34.95
CA GLU A 416 6.62 26.64 36.22
C GLU A 416 7.85 25.74 36.00
N GLU A 417 8.84 25.84 36.88
CA GLU A 417 10.16 25.16 36.79
C GLU A 417 10.06 23.64 36.56
N HIS A 418 9.04 22.99 37.13
CA HIS A 418 8.77 21.56 36.94
C HIS A 418 8.39 21.19 35.50
N LYS A 419 7.62 22.04 34.81
CA LYS A 419 7.23 21.81 33.41
C LYS A 419 8.40 21.98 32.45
N CYS A 420 9.31 22.93 32.73
CA CYS A 420 10.55 23.09 31.98
C CYS A 420 11.44 21.84 32.09
N MET A 421 11.55 21.24 33.29
CA MET A 421 12.32 20.00 33.47
C MET A 421 11.73 18.79 32.74
N GLU A 422 10.41 18.64 32.69
CA GLU A 422 9.77 17.55 31.93
C GLU A 422 10.00 17.71 30.43
N ILE A 423 9.91 18.92 29.90
CA ILE A 423 10.19 19.22 28.49
C ILE A 423 11.67 18.91 28.17
N GLN A 424 12.59 19.33 29.04
CA GLN A 424 14.02 19.06 28.86
C GLN A 424 14.33 17.57 28.81
N LYS A 425 13.69 16.75 29.68
CA LYS A 425 13.83 15.28 29.66
C LYS A 425 13.26 14.65 28.38
N CYS A 426 12.13 15.14 27.86
CA CYS A 426 11.54 14.63 26.63
C CYS A 426 12.41 14.96 25.41
N LEU A 427 12.98 16.18 25.38
CA LEU A 427 13.92 16.61 24.34
C LEU A 427 15.23 15.82 24.40
N GLU A 428 15.81 15.61 25.59
CA GLU A 428 16.99 14.74 25.74
C GLU A 428 16.73 13.33 25.21
N LYS A 429 15.54 12.77 25.48
CA LYS A 429 15.14 11.46 24.95
C LYS A 429 15.07 11.47 23.41
N TYR A 430 14.50 12.52 22.81
CA TYR A 430 14.46 12.68 21.35
C TYR A 430 15.85 12.76 20.72
N PHE A 431 16.70 13.64 21.25
CA PHE A 431 18.04 13.86 20.72
C PHE A 431 18.89 12.59 20.83
N ASN A 432 18.79 11.86 21.95
CA ASN A 432 19.45 10.57 22.10
C ASN A 432 18.96 9.52 21.09
N GLN A 433 17.66 9.50 20.77
CA GLN A 433 17.11 8.60 19.75
C GLN A 433 17.56 8.98 18.34
N LEU A 434 17.57 10.26 17.99
CA LEU A 434 18.10 10.77 16.72
C LEU A 434 19.58 10.43 16.53
N GLU A 435 20.40 10.64 17.56
CA GLU A 435 21.82 10.31 17.50
C GLU A 435 22.05 8.79 17.35
N THR A 436 21.24 7.98 18.06
CA THR A 436 21.27 6.51 17.90
C THR A 436 20.95 6.08 16.46
N ILE A 437 19.99 6.74 15.81
CA ILE A 437 19.64 6.48 14.40
C ILE A 437 20.79 6.87 13.50
N LYS A 438 21.33 8.08 13.69
CA LYS A 438 22.45 8.62 12.92
C LYS A 438 23.64 7.66 12.95
N VAL A 439 24.07 7.25 14.14
CA VAL A 439 25.16 6.28 14.33
C VAL A 439 24.86 4.96 13.62
N ARG A 440 23.64 4.44 13.73
CA ARG A 440 23.23 3.19 13.06
C ARG A 440 23.23 3.33 11.53
N LEU A 441 22.79 4.46 11.00
CA LEU A 441 22.81 4.76 9.57
C LEU A 441 24.24 4.90 9.04
N GLN A 442 25.12 5.58 9.78
CA GLN A 442 26.55 5.70 9.46
C GLN A 442 27.22 4.32 9.44
N HIS A 443 26.95 3.46 10.42
CA HIS A 443 27.44 2.07 10.40
C HIS A 443 26.95 1.26 9.19
N LEU A 444 25.68 1.42 8.80
CA LEU A 444 25.10 0.75 7.63
C LEU A 444 25.64 1.30 6.30
N THR A 445 26.06 2.56 6.25
CA THR A 445 26.73 3.17 5.11
C THR A 445 28.16 2.63 4.99
N ASN A 446 28.90 2.61 6.11
CA ASN A 446 30.30 2.17 6.16
C ASN A 446 30.47 0.66 5.91
N ARG A 447 29.53 -0.19 6.36
CA ARG A 447 29.56 -1.64 6.05
C ARG A 447 29.45 -1.94 4.55
N ASN A 448 28.76 -1.10 3.78
CA ASN A 448 28.61 -1.29 2.34
C ASN A 448 29.81 -0.77 1.53
N GLU A 449 30.73 -0.03 2.15
CA GLU A 449 31.98 0.42 1.52
C GLU A 449 33.16 -0.54 1.77
N GLY A 450 33.05 -1.44 2.77
CA GLY A 450 34.13 -2.36 3.17
C GLY A 450 34.13 -3.75 2.52
N ASP A 451 32.99 -4.25 2.00
CA ASP A 451 32.85 -5.66 1.55
C ASP A 451 32.59 -5.82 0.04
N PHE A 452 33.07 -4.89 -0.80
CA PHE A 452 33.15 -5.10 -2.26
C PHE A 452 34.56 -5.50 -2.70
N GLN A 453 35.12 -6.52 -2.05
CA GLN A 453 36.04 -7.43 -2.73
C GLN A 453 35.47 -8.85 -2.63
N ASN A 454 34.89 -9.28 -3.74
CA ASN A 454 34.44 -10.65 -4.03
C ASN A 454 33.32 -11.22 -3.14
N ASP A 455 32.06 -10.85 -3.42
CA ASP A 455 30.97 -11.82 -3.30
C ASP A 455 29.81 -11.53 -4.26
N ASN A 456 29.78 -12.25 -5.38
CA ASN A 456 28.73 -12.21 -6.41
C ASN A 456 27.48 -13.02 -6.02
N SER A 457 27.15 -13.13 -4.72
CA SER A 457 26.16 -14.11 -4.24
C SER A 457 24.94 -13.53 -3.50
N LEU A 458 24.83 -12.21 -3.29
CA LEU A 458 23.71 -11.62 -2.52
C LEU A 458 22.99 -10.42 -3.18
N SER A 459 23.04 -10.30 -4.50
CA SER A 459 22.29 -9.27 -5.24
C SER A 459 20.98 -9.80 -5.84
N THR A 460 20.10 -10.36 -5.02
CA THR A 460 18.72 -10.64 -5.44
C THR A 460 17.80 -10.40 -4.25
N HIS A 461 16.88 -9.45 -4.39
CA HIS A 461 15.83 -9.04 -3.43
C HIS A 461 16.17 -7.81 -2.58
N GLY A 462 16.08 -6.64 -3.20
CA GLY A 462 15.97 -5.36 -2.51
C GLY A 462 15.02 -4.46 -3.28
N SER A 463 13.74 -4.45 -2.88
CA SER A 463 12.76 -3.46 -3.33
C SER A 463 13.29 -2.07 -2.98
N LYS A 464 13.59 -1.25 -4.00
CA LYS A 464 14.04 0.14 -3.82
C LYS A 464 12.85 0.98 -3.35
N ILE A 465 12.73 1.19 -2.04
CA ILE A 465 11.67 2.02 -1.46
C ILE A 465 12.04 3.50 -1.67
N ARG A 466 11.09 4.31 -2.14
CA ARG A 466 11.24 5.78 -2.20
C ARG A 466 11.35 6.34 -0.77
N PRO A 467 12.40 7.11 -0.44
CA PRO A 467 12.41 7.89 0.79
C PRO A 467 11.38 9.03 0.62
N THR A 468 10.28 8.96 1.37
CA THR A 468 9.48 10.16 1.65
C THR A 468 10.04 10.70 2.95
N ILE A 469 10.93 11.67 2.86
CA ILE A 469 11.33 12.48 4.01
C ILE A 469 10.18 13.46 4.23
N SER A 470 9.76 13.62 5.49
CA SER A 470 8.73 14.58 5.89
C SER A 470 9.41 15.53 6.86
N LEU A 471 9.91 16.66 6.35
CA LEU A 471 10.63 17.67 7.13
C LEU A 471 9.65 18.48 8.00
N THR A 472 9.77 18.46 9.33
CA THR A 472 8.95 19.29 10.21
C THR A 472 9.50 20.72 10.31
N ALA A 473 8.80 21.69 9.71
CA ALA A 473 9.08 23.11 9.98
C ALA A 473 8.14 23.60 11.11
N LEU A 474 8.72 24.16 12.18
CA LEU A 474 8.04 24.92 13.22
C LEU A 474 8.02 26.39 12.76
N SER A 475 6.83 26.97 12.54
CA SER A 475 6.73 28.40 12.21
C SER A 475 6.50 29.25 13.46
N GLU A 476 7.22 30.37 13.53
CA GLU A 476 7.02 31.47 14.46
C GLU A 476 5.59 32.04 14.41
N TYR A 477 4.96 32.21 15.57
CA TYR A 477 3.88 33.19 15.76
C TYR A 477 4.44 34.37 16.54
N PRO A 478 4.72 35.54 15.92
CA PRO A 478 4.89 36.76 16.69
C PRO A 478 3.49 37.26 17.09
N LEU A 479 3.17 37.17 18.39
CA LEU A 479 2.02 37.84 18.99
C LEU A 479 2.19 39.36 18.87
N LYS A 480 1.77 39.96 17.75
CA LYS A 480 1.52 41.40 17.70
C LYS A 480 0.17 41.66 18.38
N SER A 481 0.22 42.15 19.62
CA SER A 481 -0.94 42.71 20.30
C SER A 481 -1.36 44.00 19.61
N THR A 482 -2.45 43.97 18.84
CA THR A 482 -3.25 45.18 18.60
C THR A 482 -4.48 45.10 19.47
N ARG A 483 -4.44 45.78 20.63
CA ARG A 483 -5.63 46.18 21.38
C ARG A 483 -6.45 47.09 20.47
N ALA A 484 -7.54 46.59 19.91
CA ALA A 484 -8.65 47.43 19.48
C ALA A 484 -9.55 47.60 20.71
N SER A 485 -9.50 48.79 21.30
CA SER A 485 -10.45 49.24 22.31
C SER A 485 -11.85 49.31 21.70
N SER A 486 -12.80 48.72 22.41
CA SER A 486 -14.23 48.88 22.23
C SER A 486 -14.68 50.32 22.44
N GLU A 487 -15.55 50.83 21.58
CA GLU A 487 -16.67 51.70 21.98
C GLU A 487 -17.96 51.17 21.35
N PRO A 488 -19.10 51.18 22.07
CA PRO A 488 -20.38 50.69 21.58
C PRO A 488 -21.30 51.81 21.04
N VAL A 489 -22.15 51.40 20.10
CA VAL A 489 -23.26 52.11 19.40
C VAL A 489 -22.85 52.98 18.22
#